data_AF-A0A8C9UXG5-F1
#
_entry.id   AF-A0A8C9UXG5-F1
#
_cell.length_a   1.000
_cell.length_b   1.000
_cell.length_c   1.000
_cell.angle_alpha   90.00
_cell.angle_beta   90.00
_cell.angle_gamma   90.00
#
_symmetry.space_group_name_H-M   'P 1'
#
loop_
_entity.id
_entity.type
_entity.pdbx_description
1 polymer ?
#
loop_
_entity_poly.entity_id
_entity_poly.type
_entity_poly.pdbx_seq_one_letter_code
_entity_poly.pdbx_strand_id
1 'polypeptide(L)'
;IFMDYIWRMPKEVTNPQSLSRQVWGSVMIWAAISWESLGLMIALYGRTMANEYKAILQDRVYCLVQTLFPRDVPIFQSPHAHC
;
A
#
# COMPACT_ATOMS: atom_id res chain seq x y z
N ILE A 1 9.22 -9.39 -4.18
CA ILE A 1 9.07 -9.15 -5.63
C ILE A 1 10.35 -8.51 -6.10
N PHE A 2 11.17 -9.26 -6.84
CA PHE A 2 12.47 -8.82 -7.36
C PHE A 2 12.23 -7.98 -8.62
N MET A 3 12.93 -6.86 -8.75
CA MET A 3 12.92 -5.98 -9.92
C MET A 3 13.84 -6.54 -11.01
N ASP A 4 13.34 -6.56 -12.25
CA ASP A 4 14.11 -6.87 -13.44
C ASP A 4 15.26 -5.88 -13.64
N TYR A 5 16.47 -6.41 -13.82
CA TYR A 5 17.67 -5.61 -14.09
C TYR A 5 17.61 -5.12 -15.55
N ILE A 6 17.61 -3.81 -15.74
CA ILE A 6 17.76 -3.19 -17.06
C ILE A 6 19.18 -3.45 -17.59
N TRP A 7 19.28 -4.55 -18.35
CA TRP A 7 20.38 -5.11 -19.15
C TRP A 7 21.57 -5.77 -18.43
N ARG A 8 21.85 -7.03 -18.79
CA ARG A 8 23.20 -7.62 -18.78
C ARG A 8 23.43 -8.45 -20.04
N MET A 9 24.32 -7.99 -20.91
CA MET A 9 25.14 -8.86 -21.78
C MET A 9 26.56 -8.87 -21.20
N PRO A 10 27.25 -10.02 -21.15
CA PRO A 10 28.56 -10.09 -20.52
C PRO A 10 29.59 -9.36 -21.42
N LYS A 11 30.11 -8.22 -20.93
CA LYS A 11 31.33 -7.48 -21.35
C LYS A 11 31.19 -6.08 -21.99
N GLU A 12 30.04 -5.41 -21.93
CA GLU A 12 30.00 -3.97 -22.28
C GLU A 12 29.57 -3.08 -21.11
N VAL A 13 30.33 -2.00 -20.89
CA VAL A 13 29.92 -0.90 -20.00
C VAL A 13 29.05 0.04 -20.83
N THR A 14 27.75 -0.24 -20.90
CA THR A 14 26.79 0.75 -21.40
C THR A 14 26.67 1.87 -20.37
N ASN A 15 27.28 3.01 -20.67
CA ASN A 15 27.00 4.28 -20.01
C ASN A 15 25.67 4.81 -20.56
N PRO A 16 24.56 4.85 -19.80
CA PRO A 16 23.36 5.53 -20.24
C PRO A 16 23.63 7.04 -20.13
N GLN A 17 24.31 7.61 -21.13
CA GLN A 17 24.43 9.05 -21.26
C GLN A 17 23.03 9.61 -21.51
N SER A 18 22.49 10.27 -20.47
CA SER A 18 21.15 10.85 -20.33
C SER A 18 20.04 9.90 -19.83
N LEU A 19 20.18 9.39 -18.59
CA LEU A 19 19.00 9.09 -17.78
C LEU A 19 18.23 10.38 -17.51
N SER A 20 17.29 10.73 -18.40
CA SER A 20 16.23 11.68 -18.08
C SER A 20 15.52 11.20 -16.82
N ARG A 21 15.07 12.11 -15.96
CA ARG A 21 14.40 11.81 -14.67
C ARG A 21 13.09 11.06 -14.92
N GLN A 22 13.16 9.75 -15.14
CA GLN A 22 12.01 8.87 -15.25
C GLN A 22 11.56 8.47 -13.85
N VAL A 23 10.29 8.73 -13.57
CA VAL A 23 9.62 8.21 -12.37
C VAL A 23 9.29 6.75 -12.67
N TRP A 24 9.96 5.84 -11.98
CA TRP A 24 9.67 4.41 -12.06
C TRP A 24 8.34 4.11 -11.38
N GLY A 25 7.76 2.95 -11.68
CA GLY A 25 6.45 2.55 -11.16
C GLY A 25 6.34 2.65 -9.63
N SER A 26 5.16 3.00 -9.15
CA SER A 26 4.84 3.12 -7.73
C SER A 26 3.70 2.18 -7.34
N VAL A 27 3.67 1.75 -6.08
CA VAL A 27 2.56 1.00 -5.49
C VAL A 27 1.96 1.83 -4.36
N MET A 28 0.62 1.90 -4.32
CA MET A 28 -0.10 2.52 -3.21
C MET A 28 -0.46 1.43 -2.21
N ILE A 29 -0.18 1.67 -0.93
CA ILE A 29 -0.51 0.75 0.16
C ILE A 29 -1.50 1.43 1.10
N TRP A 30 -2.56 0.71 1.44
CA TRP A 30 -3.47 1.06 2.52
C TRP A 30 -3.13 0.25 3.76
N ALA A 31 -3.07 0.89 4.93
CA ALA A 31 -2.78 0.20 6.18
C ALA A 31 -3.65 0.68 7.34
N ALA A 32 -3.99 -0.23 8.24
CA ALA A 32 -4.58 0.07 9.54
C ALA A 32 -3.70 -0.53 10.63
N ILE A 33 -3.23 0.34 11.52
CA ILE A 33 -2.29 0.02 12.59
C ILE A 33 -2.92 0.43 13.92
N SER A 34 -2.62 -0.32 14.97
CA SER A 34 -3.01 -0.02 16.34
C SER A 34 -1.80 -0.13 17.25
N TRP A 35 -1.93 0.32 18.50
CA TRP A 35 -0.88 0.12 19.51
C TRP A 35 -0.51 -1.37 19.69
N GLU A 36 -1.50 -2.26 19.58
CA GLU A 36 -1.33 -3.70 19.80
C GLU A 36 -0.74 -4.44 18.60
N SER A 37 -0.84 -3.89 17.39
CA SER A 37 -0.46 -4.61 16.17
C SER A 37 -0.31 -3.70 14.95
N LEU A 38 0.61 -4.08 14.06
CA LEU A 38 0.72 -3.55 12.69
C LEU A 38 -0.54 -3.83 11.84
N GLY A 39 -1.41 -4.72 12.29
CA GLY A 39 -2.76 -4.87 11.78
C GLY A 39 -2.83 -5.34 10.32
N LEU A 40 -3.36 -4.48 9.46
CA LEU A 40 -3.74 -4.81 8.08
C LEU A 40 -2.95 -3.97 7.08
N MET A 41 -2.45 -4.60 6.01
CA MET A 41 -1.78 -3.93 4.91
C MET A 41 -2.27 -4.49 3.58
N ILE A 42 -2.77 -3.62 2.69
CA ILE A 42 -3.39 -3.99 1.41
C ILE A 42 -2.76 -3.15 0.29
N ALA A 43 -2.38 -3.80 -0.80
CA ALA A 43 -1.96 -3.11 -2.01
C ALA A 43 -3.18 -2.61 -2.79
N LEU A 44 -3.17 -1.31 -3.14
CA LEU A 44 -4.20 -0.66 -3.92
C LEU A 44 -3.70 -0.44 -5.35
N TYR A 45 -4.60 -0.65 -6.31
CA TYR A 45 -4.33 -0.40 -7.72
C TYR A 45 -5.02 0.88 -8.15
N GLY A 46 -4.24 1.87 -8.59
CA GLY A 46 -4.79 3.15 -9.05
C GLY A 46 -5.35 4.02 -7.92
N ARG A 47 -6.37 4.83 -8.24
CA ARG A 47 -7.06 5.69 -7.27
C ARG A 47 -8.13 4.88 -6.55
N THR A 48 -8.12 4.90 -5.23
CA THR A 48 -9.20 4.33 -4.42
C THR A 48 -10.47 5.13 -4.56
N MET A 49 -11.54 4.47 -4.97
CA MET A 49 -12.88 5.06 -5.00
C MET A 49 -13.58 4.91 -3.65
N ALA A 50 -14.60 5.74 -3.39
CA ALA A 50 -15.33 5.71 -2.12
C ALA A 50 -15.97 4.35 -1.79
N ASN A 51 -16.43 3.61 -2.81
CA ASN A 51 -16.99 2.26 -2.64
C ASN A 51 -15.92 1.23 -2.26
N GLU A 52 -14.73 1.31 -2.84
CA GLU A 52 -13.59 0.44 -2.50
C GLU A 52 -13.09 0.71 -1.08
N TYR A 53 -12.99 1.99 -0.71
CA TYR A 53 -12.65 2.38 0.66
C TYR A 53 -13.67 1.85 1.66
N LYS A 54 -14.97 1.97 1.35
CA LYS A 54 -16.05 1.43 2.19
C LYS A 54 -15.96 -0.09 2.33
N ALA A 55 -15.66 -0.82 1.24
CA ALA A 55 -15.46 -2.27 1.30
C ALA A 55 -14.27 -2.66 2.18
N ILE A 56 -13.16 -1.92 2.12
CA ILE A 56 -12.01 -2.14 3.01
C ILE A 56 -12.42 -1.97 4.47
N LEU A 57 -13.18 -0.92 4.80
CA LEU A 57 -13.65 -0.69 6.17
C LEU A 57 -14.57 -1.83 6.66
N GLN A 58 -15.55 -2.22 5.85
CA GLN A 58 -16.55 -3.22 6.25
C GLN A 58 -15.99 -4.64 6.31
N ASP A 59 -15.20 -5.05 5.33
CA ASP A 59 -14.80 -6.45 5.19
C ASP A 59 -13.46 -6.76 5.86
N ARG A 60 -12.62 -5.75 6.07
CA ARG A 60 -11.25 -5.95 6.56
C ARG A 60 -11.03 -5.28 7.91
N VAL A 61 -11.34 -3.98 8.02
CA VAL A 61 -11.10 -3.24 9.28
C VAL A 61 -12.02 -3.71 10.38
N TYR A 62 -13.30 -3.91 10.09
CA TYR A 62 -14.25 -4.39 11.09
C TYR A 62 -13.83 -5.75 11.67
N CYS A 63 -13.46 -6.71 10.81
CA CYS A 63 -12.96 -8.01 11.25
C CYS A 63 -11.66 -7.89 12.05
N LEU A 64 -10.74 -7.01 11.64
CA LEU A 64 -9.51 -6.75 12.37
C LEU A 64 -9.81 -6.22 13.78
N VAL A 65 -10.72 -5.25 13.89
CA VAL A 65 -11.15 -4.66 15.16
C VAL A 65 -11.75 -5.71 16.09
N GLN A 66 -12.68 -6.54 15.58
CA GLN A 66 -13.27 -7.61 16.38
C GLN A 66 -12.24 -8.63 16.87
N THR A 67 -11.20 -8.88 16.08
CA THR A 67 -10.15 -9.85 16.41
C THR A 67 -9.17 -9.28 17.44
N LEU A 68 -8.70 -8.05 17.25
CA LEU A 68 -7.70 -7.42 18.12
C LEU A 68 -8.31 -6.86 19.40
N PHE A 69 -9.57 -6.44 19.37
CA PHE A 69 -10.26 -5.74 20.46
C PHE A 69 -11.62 -6.40 20.76
N PRO A 70 -11.66 -7.68 21.17
CA PRO A 70 -12.92 -8.42 21.33
C PRO A 70 -13.83 -7.90 22.45
N ARG A 71 -13.31 -7.05 23.35
CA ARG A 71 -14.04 -6.49 24.51
C ARG A 71 -14.04 -4.97 24.57
N ASP A 72 -13.36 -4.32 23.63
CA ASP A 72 -13.18 -2.88 23.62
C ASP A 72 -13.83 -2.28 22.37
N VAL A 73 -14.08 -0.97 22.42
CA VAL A 73 -14.59 -0.21 21.28
C VAL A 73 -13.50 0.76 20.84
N PRO A 74 -12.59 0.36 19.95
CA PRO A 74 -11.49 1.21 19.53
C PRO A 74 -11.98 2.38 18.67
N ILE A 75 -11.25 3.49 18.73
CA ILE A 75 -11.52 4.68 17.92
C ILE A 75 -10.79 4.53 16.58
N PHE A 76 -11.53 4.63 15.48
CA PHE A 76 -10.96 4.66 14.14
C PHE A 76 -10.53 6.08 13.76
N GLN A 77 -9.31 6.23 13.25
CA GLN A 77 -8.77 7.51 12.79
C GLN A 77 -8.30 7.39 11.33
N SER A 78 -8.76 8.30 10.49
CA SER A 78 -8.32 8.42 9.09
C SER A 78 -8.24 9.89 8.68
N PRO A 79 -7.36 10.27 7.73
CA PRO A 79 -7.32 11.62 7.22
C PRO A 79 -8.63 11.98 6.52
N HIS A 80 -8.98 13.26 6.52
CA HIS A 80 -10.06 13.76 5.68
C HIS A 80 -9.56 13.85 4.23
N ALA A 81 -9.84 12.80 3.45
CA ALA A 81 -9.46 12.70 2.05
C ALA A 81 -10.71 12.59 1.15
N HIS A 82 -10.70 13.27 0.01
CA HIS A 82 -11.71 13.09 -1.03
C HIS A 82 -11.41 11.81 -1.80
N CYS A 83 -12.33 10.85 -1.77
CA CYS A 83 -12.30 9.62 -2.56
C CYS A 83 -13.04 9.81 -3.88
#